data_AF-A0A7Y5GDY8-F1
#
_entry.id   AF-A0A7Y5GDY8-F1
#
_cell.length_a   1.000
_cell.length_b   1.000
_cell.length_c   1.000
_cell.angle_alpha   90.00
_cell.angle_beta   90.00
_cell.angle_gamma   90.00
#
_symmetry.space_group_name_H-M   'P 1'
#
loop_
_entity.id
_entity.type
_entity.pdbx_description
1 polymer ?
#
loop_
_entity_poly.entity_id
_entity_poly.type
_entity_poly.pdbx_seq_one_letter_code
_entity_poly.pdbx_strand_id
1 'polypeptide(L)'
;MHKISGFLFAGALLLLSCGSELKRPKELTTGELEKLLASDGNIFYLDVREPEEIKQLGSVRGYVNIPVGQLRARLSEIPKDKLIVTL
;
A
#
# COMPACT_ATOMS: atom_id res chain seq x y z
N MET A 1 -40.45 -2.06 41.87
CA MET A 1 -39.52 -3.20 41.99
C MET A 1 -39.36 -3.84 40.61
N HIS A 2 -38.13 -4.21 40.23
CA HIS A 2 -37.63 -4.68 38.90
C HIS A 2 -37.24 -3.51 37.96
N LYS A 3 -35.98 -3.02 37.97
CA LYS A 3 -34.75 -3.48 37.26
C LYS A 3 -35.02 -3.60 35.73
N ILE A 4 -34.37 -2.86 34.81
CA ILE A 4 -32.98 -2.92 34.30
C ILE A 4 -32.83 -1.69 33.35
N SER A 5 -32.02 -0.67 33.64
CA SER A 5 -30.59 -0.49 33.30
C SER A 5 -30.26 -0.30 31.81
N GLY A 6 -30.03 0.96 31.42
CA GLY A 6 -28.83 1.38 30.69
C GLY A 6 -28.84 1.32 29.15
N PHE A 7 -29.07 2.47 28.52
CA PHE A 7 -28.48 2.78 27.21
C PHE A 7 -27.84 4.17 27.29
N LEU A 8 -26.53 4.20 27.54
CA LEU A 8 -25.71 5.41 27.46
C LEU A 8 -25.58 5.79 25.98
N PHE A 9 -26.30 6.82 25.56
CA PHE A 9 -26.05 7.51 24.29
C PHE A 9 -25.01 8.62 24.57
N ALA A 10 -23.76 8.23 24.82
CA ALA A 10 -22.64 9.18 24.87
C ALA A 10 -22.23 9.53 23.43
N GLY A 11 -23.08 10.33 22.78
CA GLY A 11 -22.76 11.01 21.54
C GLY A 11 -21.72 12.08 21.78
N ALA A 12 -20.46 11.77 21.49
CA ALA A 12 -19.42 12.67 21.04
C ALA A 12 -18.18 11.81 20.75
N LEU A 13 -18.33 10.92 19.76
CA LEU A 13 -17.20 10.23 19.16
C LEU A 13 -16.32 11.30 18.54
N LEU A 14 -15.29 11.65 19.30
CA LEU A 14 -14.04 12.27 18.91
C LEU A 14 -13.84 12.18 17.39
N LEU A 15 -14.27 13.23 16.67
CA LEU A 15 -13.85 13.46 15.30
C LEU A 15 -12.37 13.82 15.38
N LEU A 16 -11.55 12.77 15.54
CA LEU A 16 -10.15 12.78 15.20
C LEU A 16 -10.08 13.30 13.77
N SER A 17 -9.75 14.59 13.67
CA SER A 17 -9.16 15.19 12.49
C SER A 17 -7.87 14.41 12.18
N CYS A 18 -8.02 13.25 11.53
CA CYS A 18 -6.92 12.64 10.80
C CYS A 18 -6.80 13.43 9.50
N GLY A 19 -6.30 14.66 9.62
CA GLY A 19 -5.69 15.36 8.50
C GLY A 19 -4.41 14.60 8.17
N SER A 20 -4.52 13.55 7.35
CA SER A 20 -3.35 12.85 6.84
C SER A 20 -2.69 13.75 5.81
N GLU A 21 -1.58 14.41 6.19
CA GLU A 21 -0.64 14.95 5.21
C GLU A 21 -0.21 13.80 4.30
N LEU A 22 -0.62 13.86 3.03
CA LEU A 22 -0.21 12.88 2.03
C LEU A 22 1.29 13.04 1.79
N LYS A 23 2.09 12.25 2.50
CA LYS A 23 3.54 12.15 2.29
C LYS A 23 3.76 11.70 0.85
N ARG A 24 4.37 12.56 0.03
CA ARG A 24 4.65 12.22 -1.37
C ARG A 24 5.51 10.96 -1.43
N PRO A 25 5.25 10.06 -2.40
CA PRO A 25 6.13 8.93 -2.64
C PRO A 25 7.56 9.43 -2.85
N LYS A 26 8.54 8.74 -2.26
CA LYS A 26 9.95 9.05 -2.48
C LYS A 26 10.36 8.44 -3.82
N GLU A 27 10.89 9.25 -4.72
CA GLU A 27 11.58 8.76 -5.90
C GLU A 27 12.93 8.14 -5.49
N LEU A 28 13.22 6.97 -6.03
CA LEU A 28 14.45 6.23 -5.74
C LEU A 28 15.39 6.32 -6.94
N THR A 29 16.65 6.62 -6.67
CA THR A 29 17.72 6.43 -7.63
C THR A 29 18.09 4.95 -7.75
N THR A 30 18.71 4.54 -8.86
CA THR A 30 19.18 3.16 -9.05
C THR A 30 20.07 2.69 -7.90
N GLY A 31 21.01 3.53 -7.44
CA GLY A 31 21.90 3.19 -6.33
C GLY A 31 21.18 3.06 -4.98
N GLU A 32 20.05 3.74 -4.78
CA GLU A 32 19.21 3.52 -3.59
C GLU A 32 18.41 2.23 -3.70
N LEU A 33 17.91 1.91 -4.89
CA LEU A 33 17.23 0.64 -5.15
C LEU A 33 18.16 -0.55 -4.95
N GLU A 34 19.41 -0.47 -5.42
CA GLU A 34 20.43 -1.50 -5.19
C GLU A 34 20.67 -1.75 -3.69
N LYS A 35 20.75 -0.69 -2.89
CA LYS A 35 20.90 -0.82 -1.42
C LYS A 35 19.69 -1.47 -0.77
N LEU A 36 18.48 -1.17 -1.25
CA LEU A 36 17.26 -1.82 -0.78
C LEU A 36 17.22 -3.30 -1.15
N LEU A 37 17.63 -3.65 -2.37
CA LEU A 37 17.71 -5.04 -2.85
C LEU A 37 18.78 -5.85 -2.09
N ALA A 38 19.87 -5.21 -1.68
CA ALA A 38 20.92 -5.84 -0.86
C ALA A 38 20.54 -5.96 0.63
N SER A 39 19.42 -5.37 1.05
CA SER A 39 18.93 -5.45 2.43
C SER A 39 17.91 -6.57 2.57
N ASP A 40 17.81 -7.21 3.74
CA ASP A 40 16.74 -8.17 4.08
C ASP A 40 15.39 -7.48 4.36
N GLY A 41 15.13 -6.36 3.67
CA GLY A 41 13.97 -5.50 3.90
C GLY A 41 12.66 -6.21 3.58
N ASN A 42 11.63 -5.97 4.39
CA ASN A 42 10.27 -6.42 4.12
C ASN A 42 9.62 -5.54 3.02
N ILE A 43 10.01 -5.80 1.77
CA ILE A 43 9.62 -5.01 0.59
C ILE A 43 8.64 -5.79 -0.28
N PHE A 44 7.64 -5.09 -0.82
CA PHE A 44 6.73 -5.57 -1.84
C PHE A 44 7.00 -4.82 -3.14
N TYR A 45 7.48 -5.54 -4.15
CA TYR A 45 7.79 -4.99 -5.47
C TYR A 45 6.56 -5.10 -6.38
N LEU A 46 6.07 -3.96 -6.84
CA LEU A 46 4.86 -3.83 -7.65
C LEU A 46 5.21 -3.28 -9.04
N ASP A 47 4.72 -3.90 -10.10
CA ASP A 47 4.87 -3.38 -11.47
C ASP A 47 3.48 -2.98 -11.96
N VAL A 48 3.22 -1.68 -12.11
CA VAL A 48 1.87 -1.19 -12.48
C VAL A 48 1.67 -0.99 -13.99
N ARG A 49 2.66 -1.41 -14.79
CA ARG A 49 2.59 -1.38 -16.26
C ARG A 49 1.60 -2.40 -16.80
N GLU A 50 1.21 -2.22 -18.06
CA GLU A 50 0.39 -3.20 -18.76
C GLU A 50 1.20 -4.47 -19.05
N PRO A 51 0.57 -5.67 -19.08
CA PRO A 51 1.28 -6.92 -19.25
C PRO A 51 2.08 -7.01 -20.57
N GLU A 52 1.63 -6.33 -21.62
CA GLU A 52 2.36 -6.29 -22.89
C GLU A 52 3.68 -5.52 -22.80
N GLU A 53 3.76 -4.47 -21.99
CA GLU A 53 5.02 -3.76 -21.74
C GLU A 53 6.03 -4.67 -21.04
N ILE A 54 5.57 -5.49 -20.09
CA ILE A 54 6.41 -6.48 -19.42
C ILE A 54 6.89 -7.57 -20.39
N LYS A 55 6.02 -8.04 -21.29
CA LYS A 55 6.40 -9.03 -22.30
C LYS A 55 7.46 -8.49 -23.27
N GLN A 56 7.38 -7.20 -23.62
CA GLN A 56 8.26 -6.56 -24.59
C GLN A 56 9.59 -6.09 -23.97
N LEU A 57 9.53 -5.48 -22.79
CA LEU A 57 10.67 -4.82 -22.14
C LEU A 57 11.28 -5.66 -21.01
N GLY A 58 10.59 -6.71 -20.59
CA GLY A 58 10.93 -7.47 -19.40
C GLY A 58 10.45 -6.80 -18.11
N SER A 59 10.62 -7.53 -17.01
CA SER A 59 10.44 -7.04 -15.64
C SER A 59 11.48 -7.70 -14.73
N VAL A 60 11.65 -7.15 -13.54
CA VAL A 60 12.60 -7.66 -12.56
C VAL A 60 11.96 -8.83 -11.80
N ARG A 61 12.75 -9.88 -11.55
CA ARG A 61 12.28 -11.05 -10.81
C ARG A 61 11.77 -10.63 -9.42
N GLY A 62 10.61 -11.16 -9.04
CA GLY A 62 9.99 -10.87 -7.74
C GLY A 62 8.98 -9.73 -7.76
N TYR A 63 8.86 -9.00 -8.86
CA TYR A 63 7.77 -8.03 -9.05
C TYR A 63 6.44 -8.74 -9.26
N VAL A 64 5.40 -8.22 -8.60
CA VAL A 64 4.00 -8.60 -8.82
C VAL A 64 3.39 -7.58 -9.78
N ASN A 65 2.85 -8.04 -10.91
CA ASN A 65 2.17 -7.15 -11.86
C ASN A 65 0.69 -6.94 -11.50
N ILE A 66 0.33 -5.68 -11.21
CA ILE A 66 -1.05 -5.24 -11.06
C ILE A 66 -1.19 -3.96 -11.90
N PRO A 67 -1.71 -4.05 -13.14
CA PRO A 67 -1.83 -2.89 -14.01
C PRO A 67 -2.61 -1.75 -13.35
N VAL A 68 -2.21 -0.50 -13.60
CA VAL A 68 -2.79 0.67 -12.93
C VAL A 68 -4.32 0.74 -13.06
N GLY A 69 -4.87 0.31 -14.21
CA GLY A 69 -6.31 0.25 -14.44
C GLY A 69 -7.05 -0.78 -13.57
N GLN A 70 -6.35 -1.79 -13.06
CA GLN A 70 -6.88 -2.84 -12.20
C GLN A 70 -6.57 -2.62 -10.71
N LEU A 71 -5.65 -1.71 -10.40
CA LEU A 71 -5.09 -1.51 -9.07
C LEU A 71 -6.16 -1.29 -8.00
N ARG A 72 -7.18 -0.46 -8.27
CA ARG A 72 -8.27 -0.17 -7.33
C ARG A 72 -9.05 -1.42 -6.92
N ALA A 73 -9.33 -2.31 -7.87
CA ALA A 73 -10.08 -3.54 -7.62
C ALA A 73 -9.24 -4.60 -6.89
N ARG A 74 -7.91 -4.50 -7.00
CA ARG A 74 -6.95 -5.48 -6.49
C ARG A 74 -6.14 -4.97 -5.30
N LEU A 75 -6.56 -3.88 -4.66
CA LEU A 75 -5.87 -3.32 -3.48
C LEU A 75 -5.72 -4.32 -2.33
N SER A 76 -6.59 -5.34 -2.24
CA SER A 76 -6.49 -6.40 -1.24
C SER A 76 -5.28 -7.32 -1.43
N GLU A 77 -4.68 -7.36 -2.62
CA GLU A 77 -3.46 -8.12 -2.89
C GLU A 77 -2.20 -7.40 -2.41
N ILE A 78 -2.32 -6.10 -2.10
CA ILE A 78 -1.18 -5.27 -1.70
C ILE A 78 -1.05 -5.31 -0.18
N PRO A 79 0.06 -5.85 0.36
CA PRO A 79 0.29 -5.90 1.79
C PRO A 79 0.48 -4.49 2.35
N LYS A 80 -0.15 -4.21 3.49
CA LYS A 80 -0.13 -2.89 4.14
C LYS A 80 1.03 -2.72 5.14
N ASP A 81 1.69 -3.82 5.47
CA ASP A 81 2.78 -3.93 6.45
C ASP A 81 4.17 -3.96 5.80
N LYS A 82 4.25 -3.77 4.48
CA LYS A 82 5.49 -3.77 3.69
C LYS A 82 5.76 -2.41 3.07
N LEU A 83 7.04 -2.13 2.82
CA LEU A 83 7.41 -1.02 1.95
C LEU A 83 7.04 -1.39 0.52
N ILE A 84 6.25 -0.55 -0.14
CA ILE A 84 5.89 -0.74 -1.56
C ILE A 84 6.90 0.01 -2.42
N VAL A 85 7.54 -0.70 -3.34
CA VAL A 85 8.38 -0.13 -4.39
C VAL A 85 7.72 -0.44 -5.72
N THR A 86 7.41 0.59 -6.51
CA THR A 86 6.75 0.43 -7.81
C THR A 86 7.64 0.86 -8.95
N LEU A 87 7.51 0.16 -10.08
CA LEU A 87 8.00 0.57 -11.40
C LEU A 87 6.86 1.21 -12.21
#